data_AF-A0A834U798-F1
#
_entry.id   AF-A0A834U798-F1
#
_cell.length_a   1.000
_cell.length_b   1.000
_cell.length_c   1.000
_cell.angle_alpha   90.00
_cell.angle_beta   90.00
_cell.angle_gamma   90.00
#
_symmetry.space_group_name_H-M   'P 1'
#
loop_
_entity.id
_entity.type
_entity.pdbx_description
1 polymer ?
#
loop_
_entity_poly.entity_id
_entity_poly.type
_entity_poly.pdbx_seq_one_letter_code
_entity_poly.pdbx_strand_id
1 'polypeptide(L)'
;MSQLQDRDEQEALKQDEFFKKTLISVKPFILNLTSVTDAQLCKVWLDKLSLSSSQRNLRNEYLLELYQQLKKGHVGGVFSEPPPLGSLIPLPKSYRMVYISSSLSDLSEFSTTSYHKCEQINDYKTCSQNTTSRIQDKNSTSTSQYLPTFKPPSSVQFYNDNIVDRGQFRIHRHDTDSLIATIKELQMQNKSLHQQLLEYQEINAINENLHTNIRQLTSEVTALKAKLLETQKVKNILESTHKENVQQYKNKVSEQFSKLKFQLHEAECKNENLNNNLLTMSQELDKIIHDKEEEINTIKKQCMDKLESMRQQYEVLLKVKDLEINTQVDLIHQKDLELSKKDEEGNKKTELLTNKIKEMEIKLETETKDDDKLRAMLTDQNAIMRQEFDKIRSEMELVSQNQNENLVSKMITLKKTILKLQKSKDKLAYDYEKKINHILKNKDLEIKSLYIQFQGQKTDLCTSLCSEKQCELNSLVDSLEEKYKLLLVTADATAENQRQNYLKKISILENELYQVKKNIRSND
;
A
#
# COMPACT_ATOMS: atom_id res chain seq x y z
N MET A 1 -35.29 -2.69 -2.55
CA MET A 1 -34.17 -2.88 -1.58
C MET A 1 -33.02 -1.90 -1.83
N SER A 2 -32.76 -1.43 -3.06
CA SER A 2 -31.61 -0.53 -3.35
C SER A 2 -31.72 0.93 -2.85
N GLN A 3 -32.92 1.51 -2.80
CA GLN A 3 -33.08 2.94 -2.40
C GLN A 3 -32.79 3.23 -0.92
N LEU A 4 -32.88 2.24 -0.03
CA LEU A 4 -32.53 2.40 1.38
C LEU A 4 -31.01 2.40 1.58
N GLN A 5 -30.29 1.57 0.83
CA GLN A 5 -28.84 1.45 0.90
C GLN A 5 -28.14 2.71 0.37
N ASP A 6 -28.65 3.30 -0.72
CA ASP A 6 -28.14 4.57 -1.27
C ASP A 6 -28.30 5.74 -0.27
N ARG A 7 -29.39 5.74 0.51
CA ARG A 7 -29.65 6.77 1.52
C ARG A 7 -28.68 6.66 2.69
N ASP A 8 -28.45 5.44 3.17
CA ASP A 8 -27.52 5.17 4.28
C ASP A 8 -26.07 5.50 3.88
N GLU A 9 -25.67 5.23 2.64
CA GLU A 9 -24.37 5.64 2.10
C GLU A 9 -24.22 7.16 1.99
N GLN A 10 -25.26 7.86 1.52
CA GLN A 10 -25.24 9.32 1.45
C GLN A 10 -25.15 9.96 2.84
N GLU A 11 -25.81 9.38 3.85
CA GLU A 11 -25.71 9.85 5.24
C GLU A 11 -24.32 9.56 5.84
N ALA A 12 -23.72 8.41 5.53
CA ALA A 12 -22.35 8.10 5.93
C ALA A 12 -21.34 9.11 5.35
N LEU A 13 -21.49 9.48 4.07
CA LEU A 13 -20.63 10.50 3.43
C LEU A 13 -20.77 11.87 4.10
N LYS A 14 -21.99 12.30 4.44
CA LYS A 14 -22.23 13.55 5.18
C LYS A 14 -21.55 13.54 6.55
N GLN A 15 -21.61 12.41 7.25
CA GLN A 15 -20.94 12.28 8.55
C GLN A 15 -19.41 12.30 8.42
N ASP A 16 -18.85 11.77 7.34
CA ASP A 16 -17.41 11.82 7.06
C ASP A 16 -16.95 13.23 6.63
N GLU A 17 -17.76 13.98 5.88
CA GLU A 17 -17.50 15.40 5.60
C GLU A 17 -17.55 16.27 6.85
N PHE A 18 -18.57 16.08 7.70
CA PHE A 18 -18.69 16.80 8.97
C PHE A 18 -17.48 16.57 9.87
N PHE A 19 -16.98 15.32 9.94
CA PHE A 19 -15.76 14.99 10.65
C PHE A 19 -14.56 15.77 10.13
N LYS A 20 -14.33 15.75 8.80
CA LYS A 20 -13.20 16.47 8.17
C LYS A 20 -13.27 17.97 8.45
N LYS A 21 -14.45 18.58 8.29
CA LYS A 21 -14.65 20.01 8.55
C LYS A 21 -14.35 20.38 10.00
N THR A 22 -14.89 19.62 10.94
CA THR A 22 -14.68 19.87 12.39
C THR A 22 -13.21 19.65 12.77
N LEU A 23 -12.55 18.64 12.19
CA LEU A 23 -11.15 18.34 12.45
C LEU A 23 -10.22 19.47 12.01
N ILE A 24 -10.50 20.09 10.86
CA ILE A 24 -9.77 21.27 10.38
C ILE A 24 -9.91 22.42 11.38
N SER A 25 -11.11 22.64 11.90
CA SER A 25 -11.36 23.69 12.91
C SER A 25 -10.70 23.42 14.26
N VAL A 26 -10.51 22.15 14.64
CA VAL A 26 -9.89 21.76 15.92
C VAL A 26 -8.38 21.98 15.95
N LYS A 27 -7.68 21.72 14.83
CA LYS A 27 -6.21 21.74 14.76
C LYS A 27 -5.56 23.03 15.28
N PRO A 28 -6.02 24.25 14.92
CA PRO A 28 -5.43 25.49 15.43
C PRO A 28 -5.51 25.61 16.96
N PHE A 29 -6.60 25.13 17.58
CA PHE A 29 -6.76 25.23 19.03
C PHE A 29 -5.83 24.30 19.78
N ILE A 30 -5.55 23.10 19.25
CA ILE A 30 -4.59 22.16 19.85
C ILE A 30 -3.18 22.75 19.81
N LEU A 31 -2.79 23.40 18.71
CA LEU A 31 -1.49 24.05 18.59
C LEU A 31 -1.31 25.23 19.56
N ASN A 32 -2.41 25.84 20.00
CA ASN A 32 -2.42 26.96 20.93
C ASN A 32 -2.54 26.53 22.41
N LEU A 33 -2.56 25.23 22.72
CA LEU A 33 -2.59 24.76 24.10
C LEU A 33 -1.24 25.02 24.79
N THR A 34 -1.31 25.62 25.98
CA THR A 34 -0.14 25.83 26.85
C THR A 34 0.34 24.56 27.53
N SER A 35 -0.58 23.59 27.74
CA SER A 35 -0.29 22.30 28.36
C SER A 35 0.16 21.28 27.33
N VAL A 36 1.42 20.85 27.42
CA VAL A 36 2.00 19.81 26.56
C VAL A 36 1.30 18.46 26.76
N THR A 37 0.86 18.16 28.00
CA THR A 37 0.13 16.94 28.32
C THR A 37 -1.25 16.92 27.65
N ASP A 38 -1.94 18.05 27.65
CA ASP A 38 -3.27 18.16 27.06
C ASP A 38 -3.19 18.07 25.53
N ALA A 39 -2.18 18.72 24.92
CA ALA A 39 -1.92 18.60 23.49
C ALA A 39 -1.65 17.15 23.07
N GLN A 40 -0.88 16.41 23.88
CA GLN A 40 -0.59 15.00 23.64
C GLN A 40 -1.85 14.12 23.80
N LEU A 41 -2.68 14.38 24.81
CA LEU A 41 -3.95 13.69 25.01
C LEU A 41 -4.92 13.95 23.85
N CYS A 42 -5.05 15.20 23.41
CA CYS A 42 -5.84 15.56 22.23
C CYS A 42 -5.36 14.81 20.99
N LYS A 43 -4.05 14.67 20.79
CA LYS A 43 -3.49 13.90 19.67
C LYS A 43 -3.90 12.43 19.72
N VAL A 44 -3.77 11.77 20.88
CA VAL A 44 -4.16 10.36 21.05
C VAL A 44 -5.67 10.18 20.82
N TRP A 45 -6.49 11.12 21.28
CA TRP A 45 -7.93 11.12 21.01
C TRP A 45 -8.25 11.32 19.53
N LEU A 46 -7.60 12.26 18.84
CA LEU A 46 -7.80 12.47 17.41
C LEU A 46 -7.42 11.23 16.58
N ASP A 47 -6.32 10.57 16.94
CA ASP A 47 -5.91 9.32 16.30
C ASP A 47 -6.98 8.23 16.50
N LYS A 48 -7.49 8.08 17.72
CA LYS A 48 -8.60 7.16 18.01
C LYS A 48 -9.87 7.47 17.20
N LEU A 49 -10.25 8.74 17.14
CA LEU A 49 -11.44 9.18 16.41
C LEU A 49 -11.28 8.95 14.91
N SER A 50 -10.09 9.15 14.35
CA SER A 50 -9.81 8.86 12.94
C SER A 50 -9.97 7.38 12.59
N LEU A 51 -9.64 6.48 13.52
CA LEU A 51 -9.75 5.03 13.36
C LEU A 51 -11.18 4.50 13.59
N SER A 52 -12.07 5.30 14.19
CA SER A 52 -13.43 4.90 14.57
C SER A 52 -14.44 5.11 13.45
N SER A 53 -14.10 4.73 12.20
CA SER A 53 -14.94 4.92 11.01
C SER A 53 -16.23 4.09 11.02
N SER A 54 -16.28 3.00 11.80
CA SER A 54 -17.49 2.19 12.02
C SER A 54 -18.51 2.86 12.96
N GLN A 55 -18.10 3.88 13.73
CA GLN A 55 -18.94 4.59 14.71
C GLN A 55 -19.01 6.09 14.40
N ARG A 56 -19.29 6.43 13.13
CA ARG A 56 -19.28 7.82 12.60
C ARG A 56 -20.03 8.83 13.46
N ASN A 57 -21.23 8.50 13.94
CA ASN A 57 -22.03 9.37 14.80
C ASN A 57 -21.32 9.69 16.12
N LEU A 58 -20.89 8.66 16.85
CA LEU A 58 -20.18 8.84 18.12
C LEU A 58 -18.86 9.56 17.91
N ARG A 59 -18.11 9.20 16.87
CA ARG A 59 -16.86 9.88 16.48
C ARG A 59 -17.08 11.38 16.32
N ASN A 60 -18.14 11.77 15.62
CA ASN A 60 -18.47 13.18 15.37
C ASN A 60 -18.93 13.90 16.66
N GLU A 61 -19.67 13.23 17.54
CA GLU A 61 -20.05 13.77 18.85
C GLU A 61 -18.82 14.05 19.72
N TYR A 62 -17.88 13.11 19.82
CA TYR A 62 -16.63 13.30 20.55
C TYR A 62 -15.78 14.43 19.96
N LEU A 63 -15.66 14.49 18.63
CA LEU A 63 -14.86 15.53 17.99
C LEU A 63 -15.46 16.93 18.22
N LEU A 64 -16.79 17.05 18.18
CA LEU A 64 -17.47 18.32 18.44
C LEU A 64 -17.33 18.74 19.91
N GLU A 65 -17.46 17.81 20.85
CA GLU A 65 -17.26 18.10 22.28
C GLU A 65 -15.81 18.53 22.56
N LEU A 66 -14.83 17.83 21.97
CA LEU A 66 -13.42 18.22 22.05
C LEU A 66 -13.19 19.64 21.50
N TYR A 67 -13.80 19.97 20.36
CA TYR A 67 -13.73 21.31 19.77
C TYR A 67 -14.27 22.40 20.73
N GLN A 68 -15.40 22.14 21.39
CA GLN A 68 -15.99 23.09 22.33
C GLN A 68 -15.13 23.31 23.56
N GLN A 69 -14.54 22.24 24.11
CA GLN A 69 -13.64 22.33 25.26
C GLN A 69 -12.36 23.11 24.90
N LEU A 70 -11.78 22.82 23.75
CA LEU A 70 -10.63 23.55 23.21
C LEU A 70 -10.94 25.04 22.99
N LYS A 71 -12.13 25.38 22.49
CA LYS A 71 -12.56 26.78 22.33
C LYS A 71 -12.69 27.52 23.66
N LYS A 72 -13.00 26.81 24.75
CA LYS A 72 -13.04 27.34 26.13
C LYS A 72 -11.64 27.41 26.78
N GLY A 73 -10.61 26.90 26.13
CA GLY A 73 -9.23 26.91 26.62
C GLY A 73 -8.91 25.88 27.69
N HIS A 74 -9.76 24.85 27.88
CA HIS A 74 -9.55 23.81 28.88
C HIS A 74 -9.99 22.44 28.35
N VAL A 75 -9.14 21.43 28.51
CA VAL A 75 -9.42 20.03 28.14
C VAL A 75 -9.69 19.23 29.41
N GLY A 76 -10.91 18.74 29.58
CA GLY A 76 -11.38 18.14 30.82
C GLY A 76 -12.27 16.90 30.63
N GLY A 77 -12.60 16.24 31.74
CA GLY A 77 -13.55 15.12 31.75
C GLY A 77 -13.03 13.90 30.99
N VAL A 78 -13.79 13.46 29.98
CA VAL A 78 -13.44 12.27 29.18
C VAL A 78 -12.13 12.41 28.41
N PHE A 79 -11.67 13.64 28.15
CA PHE A 79 -10.41 13.91 27.46
C PHE A 79 -9.21 14.06 28.41
N SER A 80 -9.43 14.04 29.73
CA SER A 80 -8.37 14.06 30.73
C SER A 80 -7.63 12.72 30.83
N GLU A 81 -8.21 11.66 30.29
CA GLU A 81 -7.64 10.32 30.23
C GLU A 81 -7.46 9.88 28.77
N PRO A 82 -6.53 8.96 28.47
CA PRO A 82 -6.42 8.38 27.15
C PRO A 82 -7.70 7.61 26.76
N PRO A 83 -8.06 7.56 25.47
CA PRO A 83 -9.27 6.90 25.02
C PRO A 83 -9.27 5.41 25.38
N PRO A 84 -10.43 4.83 25.74
CA PRO A 84 -10.51 3.41 26.06
C PRO A 84 -10.13 2.54 24.86
N LEU A 85 -9.55 1.37 25.17
CA LEU A 85 -9.28 0.33 24.18
C LEU A 85 -10.61 -0.27 23.70
N GLY A 86 -10.79 -0.47 22.39
CA GLY A 86 -12.03 -0.98 21.79
C GLY A 86 -12.96 0.10 21.22
N SER A 87 -14.27 -0.16 21.19
CA SER A 87 -15.25 0.76 20.60
C SER A 87 -15.47 2.02 21.43
N LEU A 88 -15.84 3.13 20.79
CA LEU A 88 -16.24 4.36 21.46
C LEU A 88 -17.51 4.10 22.30
N ILE A 89 -17.46 4.56 23.56
CA ILE A 89 -18.57 4.51 24.51
C ILE A 89 -19.40 5.79 24.34
N PRO A 90 -20.74 5.76 24.39
CA PRO A 90 -21.56 6.97 24.32
C PRO A 90 -21.18 7.99 25.42
N LEU A 91 -21.05 9.27 25.03
CA LEU A 91 -20.76 10.35 25.98
C LEU A 91 -21.87 10.44 27.05
N PRO A 92 -21.51 10.60 28.34
CA PRO A 92 -22.49 10.83 29.40
C PRO A 92 -23.37 12.05 29.07
N LYS A 93 -24.66 11.97 29.41
CA LYS A 93 -25.64 13.03 29.10
C LYS A 93 -25.26 14.42 29.64
N SER A 94 -24.41 14.49 30.66
CA SER A 94 -23.87 15.74 31.22
C SER A 94 -22.98 16.53 30.24
N TYR A 95 -22.36 15.85 29.28
CA TYR A 95 -21.57 16.46 28.21
C TYR A 95 -22.41 16.72 26.95
N ARG A 96 -23.64 16.21 26.91
CA ARG A 96 -24.55 16.38 25.78
C ARG A 96 -25.30 17.71 25.96
N MET A 97 -24.68 18.81 25.56
CA MET A 97 -25.43 20.07 25.40
C MET A 97 -26.53 19.82 24.36
N VAL A 98 -27.78 20.01 24.75
CA VAL A 98 -28.97 19.66 23.95
C VAL A 98 -28.97 20.51 22.67
N TYR A 99 -28.44 19.96 21.58
CA TYR A 99 -28.62 20.49 20.24
C TYR A 99 -29.97 19.98 19.73
N ILE A 100 -31.01 20.78 19.94
CA ILE A 100 -32.26 20.60 19.21
C ILE A 100 -31.93 20.94 17.75
N SER A 101 -31.89 19.88 16.94
CA SER A 101 -31.78 19.89 15.49
C SER A 101 -32.85 20.80 14.87
N SER A 102 -32.42 21.88 14.21
CA SER A 102 -32.90 22.30 12.88
C SER A 102 -32.14 23.54 12.39
N SER A 103 -31.59 23.44 11.17
CA SER A 103 -30.84 24.46 10.40
C SER A 103 -29.43 24.81 10.88
N LEU A 104 -28.47 24.04 10.36
CA LEU A 104 -27.06 24.37 10.32
C LEU A 104 -26.78 25.26 9.10
N SER A 105 -27.35 26.47 9.11
CA SER A 105 -26.94 27.56 8.21
C SER A 105 -26.37 28.67 9.10
N ASP A 106 -25.26 29.23 8.66
CA ASP A 106 -24.58 30.41 9.21
C ASP A 106 -23.60 30.16 10.38
N LEU A 107 -22.42 29.67 10.01
CA LEU A 107 -21.17 30.11 10.64
C LEU A 107 -20.87 31.53 10.11
N SER A 108 -21.50 32.54 10.73
CA SER A 108 -21.15 33.96 10.57
C SER A 108 -20.45 34.43 11.83
N GLU A 109 -19.23 34.94 11.67
CA GLU A 109 -18.44 35.61 12.69
C GLU A 109 -19.07 36.96 13.10
N PHE A 110 -18.66 37.42 14.29
CA PHE A 110 -18.92 38.72 14.92
C PHE A 110 -20.33 39.01 15.44
N SER A 111 -20.46 38.97 16.78
CA SER A 111 -20.75 40.18 17.56
C SER A 111 -20.61 39.91 19.06
N THR A 112 -19.64 40.58 19.66
CA THR A 112 -19.53 40.85 21.09
C THR A 112 -20.68 41.78 21.50
N THR A 113 -21.77 41.24 22.00
CA THR A 113 -22.76 41.99 22.79
C THR A 113 -23.03 41.25 24.09
N SER A 114 -22.43 41.80 25.15
CA SER A 114 -22.66 41.44 26.55
C SER A 114 -24.10 41.75 26.93
N TYR A 115 -24.99 40.78 26.77
CA TYR A 115 -26.31 40.81 27.38
C TYR A 115 -26.18 40.52 28.88
N HIS A 116 -26.28 41.58 29.69
CA HIS A 116 -26.58 41.46 31.11
C HIS A 116 -27.98 40.85 31.26
N LYS A 117 -27.99 39.56 31.62
CA LYS A 117 -29.17 38.84 32.09
C LYS A 117 -29.50 39.38 33.48
N CYS A 118 -30.63 40.08 33.59
CA CYS A 118 -31.18 40.53 34.85
C CYS A 118 -31.73 39.31 35.60
N GLU A 119 -30.96 38.80 36.56
CA GLU A 119 -31.43 37.78 37.50
C GLU A 119 -32.33 38.45 38.55
N GLN A 120 -33.58 38.00 38.58
CA GLN A 120 -34.45 38.11 39.74
C GLN A 120 -33.83 37.33 40.90
N ILE A 121 -33.28 38.04 41.88
CA ILE A 121 -33.08 37.55 43.24
C ILE A 121 -33.44 38.71 44.17
N ASN A 122 -34.52 38.57 44.93
CA ASN A 122 -34.70 39.32 46.16
C ASN A 122 -35.54 38.49 47.11
N ASP A 123 -34.83 37.76 47.97
CA ASP A 123 -35.35 37.09 49.14
C ASP A 123 -34.64 37.65 50.38
N TYR A 124 -35.49 38.19 51.27
CA TYR A 124 -35.36 38.38 52.72
C TYR A 124 -34.21 39.21 53.32
N LYS A 125 -34.56 40.31 54.02
CA LYS A 125 -34.21 40.47 55.45
C LYS A 125 -35.02 41.54 56.20
N THR A 126 -35.45 41.10 57.37
CA THR A 126 -36.23 41.68 58.46
C THR A 126 -35.44 42.71 59.29
N CYS A 127 -36.09 43.80 59.74
CA CYS A 127 -35.83 44.58 60.97
C CYS A 127 -36.94 45.66 61.05
N SER A 128 -37.96 45.67 61.92
CA SER A 128 -38.07 45.55 63.39
C SER A 128 -37.14 46.48 64.16
N GLN A 129 -37.63 47.64 64.60
CA GLN A 129 -37.62 48.02 66.02
C GLN A 129 -38.48 49.26 66.32
N ASN A 130 -39.24 49.13 67.41
CA ASN A 130 -40.00 50.14 68.13
C ASN A 130 -39.09 51.05 68.98
N THR A 131 -39.57 52.24 69.34
CA THR A 131 -39.33 53.01 70.61
C THR A 131 -40.09 54.35 70.45
N THR A 132 -41.16 54.74 71.16
CA THR A 132 -41.55 54.80 72.59
C THR A 132 -40.73 55.76 73.48
N SER A 133 -41.28 56.95 73.76
CA SER A 133 -41.25 57.73 75.02
C SER A 133 -42.09 59.01 74.77
N ARG A 134 -43.15 59.43 75.47
CA ARG A 134 -43.60 59.42 76.89
C ARG A 134 -42.71 60.26 77.81
N ILE A 135 -43.32 61.32 78.40
CA ILE A 135 -43.03 62.11 79.63
C ILE A 135 -43.42 63.58 79.32
N GLN A 136 -44.14 64.40 80.10
CA GLN A 136 -44.91 64.32 81.36
C GLN A 136 -45.72 65.64 81.48
N ASP A 137 -46.96 65.55 81.96
CA ASP A 137 -47.66 66.64 82.67
C ASP A 137 -47.03 66.89 84.06
N LYS A 138 -47.10 68.13 84.56
CA LYS A 138 -47.11 68.57 85.99
C LYS A 138 -47.39 70.09 86.03
N ASN A 139 -48.59 70.59 86.36
CA ASN A 139 -49.33 70.64 87.64
C ASN A 139 -48.97 71.78 88.61
N SER A 140 -50.02 72.54 88.95
CA SER A 140 -50.34 73.16 90.28
C SER A 140 -49.60 74.46 90.65
N THR A 141 -50.16 75.46 91.36
CA THR A 141 -51.10 75.39 92.50
C THR A 141 -51.77 76.75 92.79
N SER A 142 -53.00 76.65 93.32
CA SER A 142 -53.91 77.57 94.02
C SER A 142 -53.34 78.59 95.03
N THR A 143 -54.14 79.61 95.41
CA THR A 143 -54.41 80.17 96.78
C THR A 143 -55.32 81.42 96.60
N SER A 144 -56.62 81.45 96.92
CA SER A 144 -57.37 81.38 98.20
C SER A 144 -57.76 82.77 98.78
N GLN A 145 -59.08 82.97 98.93
CA GLN A 145 -59.84 83.64 100.02
C GLN A 145 -59.54 85.14 100.31
N TYR A 146 -60.52 86.03 100.52
CA TYR A 146 -61.48 86.05 101.63
C TYR A 146 -62.79 86.79 101.33
N LEU A 147 -63.76 86.49 102.19
CA LEU A 147 -65.20 86.84 102.23
C LEU A 147 -65.41 88.01 103.27
N PRO A 148 -66.63 88.32 103.80
CA PRO A 148 -67.30 89.63 103.69
C PRO A 148 -67.69 90.28 105.06
N THR A 149 -68.63 91.24 105.03
CA THR A 149 -69.75 91.46 106.00
C THR A 149 -69.72 92.66 106.99
N PHE A 150 -70.93 93.23 107.17
CA PHE A 150 -71.53 93.93 108.34
C PHE A 150 -71.68 95.48 108.41
N LYS A 151 -72.95 95.91 108.24
CA LYS A 151 -73.74 97.04 108.83
C LYS A 151 -73.73 97.05 110.39
N PRO A 152 -74.52 97.88 111.14
CA PRO A 152 -74.87 99.33 111.19
C PRO A 152 -74.82 99.83 112.71
N PRO A 153 -75.80 100.51 113.38
CA PRO A 153 -76.55 101.79 113.24
C PRO A 153 -76.53 102.73 114.52
N SER A 154 -77.29 103.84 114.48
CA SER A 154 -78.11 104.45 115.60
C SER A 154 -77.37 105.18 116.75
N SER A 155 -77.86 106.13 117.57
CA SER A 155 -79.21 106.57 117.99
C SER A 155 -79.12 107.80 118.96
N VAL A 156 -80.16 108.67 119.02
CA VAL A 156 -80.82 109.25 120.25
C VAL A 156 -80.02 110.28 121.10
N GLN A 157 -80.38 111.58 121.15
CA GLN A 157 -81.50 112.31 121.83
C GLN A 157 -81.33 112.63 123.35
N PHE A 158 -82.01 113.73 123.74
CA PHE A 158 -82.52 114.21 125.05
C PHE A 158 -81.68 115.29 125.77
N TYR A 159 -82.14 116.55 125.89
CA TYR A 159 -83.30 117.18 126.57
C TYR A 159 -83.13 117.39 128.08
N ASN A 160 -83.71 118.53 128.50
CA ASN A 160 -84.35 118.79 129.79
C ASN A 160 -83.45 119.15 130.98
N ASP A 161 -83.81 120.06 131.88
CA ASP A 161 -84.90 121.03 131.98
C ASP A 161 -84.73 121.68 133.37
N ASN A 162 -85.43 122.79 133.62
CA ASN A 162 -86.07 123.10 134.90
C ASN A 162 -85.21 123.56 136.11
N ILE A 163 -85.62 124.50 136.97
CA ILE A 163 -86.73 125.47 137.09
C ILE A 163 -86.47 126.15 138.45
N VAL A 164 -86.55 127.49 138.54
CA VAL A 164 -87.18 128.28 139.65
C VAL A 164 -86.44 128.26 141.02
N ASP A 165 -86.28 129.32 141.82
CA ASP A 165 -86.93 130.62 141.95
C ASP A 165 -86.07 131.60 142.80
N ARG A 166 -86.45 132.88 142.74
CA ARG A 166 -86.37 133.92 143.80
C ARG A 166 -85.04 134.10 144.56
N GLY A 167 -84.27 135.16 144.40
CA GLY A 167 -84.59 136.51 143.95
C GLY A 167 -84.07 137.50 144.98
N GLN A 168 -82.86 138.06 144.74
CA GLN A 168 -82.43 139.41 145.16
C GLN A 168 -80.97 139.79 144.77
N PHE A 169 -80.18 138.93 144.10
CA PHE A 169 -78.77 139.19 143.67
C PHE A 169 -78.54 139.10 142.13
N ARG A 170 -79.44 139.67 141.33
CA ARG A 170 -79.74 139.32 139.91
C ARG A 170 -78.79 139.77 138.77
N ILE A 171 -77.68 140.46 139.00
CA ILE A 171 -76.89 141.01 137.87
C ILE A 171 -75.65 140.16 137.50
N HIS A 172 -75.02 139.42 138.42
CA HIS A 172 -73.73 138.76 138.14
C HIS A 172 -73.78 137.28 137.72
N ARG A 173 -74.94 136.60 137.72
CA ARG A 173 -75.04 135.17 137.37
C ARG A 173 -75.30 134.92 135.88
N HIS A 174 -75.99 135.85 135.21
CA HIS A 174 -76.32 135.72 133.78
C HIS A 174 -75.08 135.75 132.89
N ASP A 175 -74.07 136.55 133.26
CA ASP A 175 -72.82 136.66 132.52
C ASP A 175 -72.03 135.34 132.54
N THR A 176 -72.03 134.63 133.67
CA THR A 176 -71.32 133.36 133.83
C THR A 176 -71.95 132.21 133.04
N ASP A 177 -73.28 132.11 133.04
CA ASP A 177 -73.99 131.07 132.29
C ASP A 177 -73.90 131.30 130.78
N SER A 178 -73.86 132.57 130.34
CA SER A 178 -73.64 132.94 128.93
C SER A 178 -72.23 132.56 128.46
N LEU A 179 -71.22 132.74 129.33
CA LEU A 179 -69.83 132.32 129.08
C LEU A 179 -69.69 130.79 128.99
N ILE A 180 -70.38 130.03 129.85
CA ILE A 180 -70.35 128.56 129.79
C ILE A 180 -71.01 128.04 128.50
N ALA A 181 -72.11 128.66 128.07
CA ALA A 181 -72.76 128.33 126.81
C ALA A 181 -71.84 128.61 125.61
N THR A 182 -71.17 129.77 125.58
CA THR A 182 -70.19 130.09 124.52
C THR A 182 -69.00 129.15 124.53
N ILE A 183 -68.49 128.72 125.69
CA ILE A 183 -67.40 127.74 125.77
C ILE A 183 -67.85 126.38 125.23
N LYS A 184 -69.06 125.91 125.54
CA LYS A 184 -69.59 124.64 124.99
C LYS A 184 -69.83 124.73 123.49
N GLU A 185 -70.34 125.85 123.00
CA GLU A 185 -70.47 126.15 121.57
C GLU A 185 -69.10 126.06 120.88
N LEU A 186 -68.08 126.72 121.45
CA LEU A 186 -66.71 126.69 120.94
C LEU A 186 -66.09 125.30 121.01
N GLN A 187 -66.38 124.50 122.03
CA GLN A 187 -65.93 123.10 122.09
C GLN A 187 -66.60 122.22 121.04
N MET A 188 -67.90 122.41 120.78
CA MET A 188 -68.59 121.72 119.68
C MET A 188 -68.03 122.14 118.33
N GLN A 189 -67.80 123.44 118.13
CA GLN A 189 -67.16 123.94 116.91
C GLN A 189 -65.75 123.37 116.74
N ASN A 190 -64.94 123.32 117.81
CA ASN A 190 -63.61 122.72 117.74
C ASN A 190 -63.66 121.21 117.42
N LYS A 191 -64.60 120.46 117.99
CA LYS A 191 -64.81 119.04 117.62
C LYS A 191 -65.23 118.91 116.16
N SER A 192 -66.15 119.75 115.69
CA SER A 192 -66.61 119.77 114.30
C SER A 192 -65.47 120.09 113.34
N LEU A 193 -64.66 121.11 113.65
CA LEU A 193 -63.46 121.47 112.89
C LEU A 193 -62.45 120.33 112.87
N HIS A 194 -62.24 119.64 113.99
CA HIS A 194 -61.30 118.52 114.03
C HIS A 194 -61.78 117.32 113.20
N GLN A 195 -63.09 117.03 113.23
CA GLN A 195 -63.71 116.01 112.38
C GLN A 195 -63.55 116.34 110.89
N GLN A 196 -63.82 117.60 110.51
CA GLN A 196 -63.61 118.06 109.14
C GLN A 196 -62.13 117.95 108.74
N LEU A 197 -61.21 118.26 109.64
CA LEU A 197 -59.77 118.18 109.37
C LEU A 197 -59.30 116.74 109.14
N LEU A 198 -59.87 115.76 109.88
CA LEU A 198 -59.65 114.34 109.65
C LEU A 198 -60.24 113.86 108.31
N GLU A 199 -61.48 114.27 107.98
CA GLU A 199 -62.08 113.97 106.67
C GLU A 199 -61.25 114.56 105.52
N TYR A 200 -60.73 115.79 105.68
CA TYR A 200 -59.81 116.38 104.70
C TYR A 200 -58.50 115.60 104.58
N GLN A 201 -57.93 115.08 105.68
CA GLN A 201 -56.73 114.24 105.63
C GLN A 201 -56.99 112.91 104.91
N GLU A 202 -58.16 112.28 105.14
CA GLU A 202 -58.54 111.02 104.51
C GLU A 202 -58.81 111.21 103.00
N ILE A 203 -59.49 112.30 102.61
CA ILE A 203 -59.66 112.70 101.22
C ILE A 203 -58.31 112.99 100.55
N ASN A 204 -57.37 113.63 101.26
CA ASN A 204 -56.03 113.88 100.73
C ASN A 204 -55.23 112.60 100.53
N ALA A 205 -55.34 111.62 101.44
CA ALA A 205 -54.69 110.31 101.29
C ALA A 205 -55.27 109.51 100.11
N ILE A 206 -56.59 109.58 99.88
CA ILE A 206 -57.25 109.00 98.71
C ILE A 206 -56.76 109.70 97.42
N ASN A 207 -56.64 111.02 97.43
CA ASN A 207 -56.14 111.79 96.29
C ASN A 207 -54.66 111.47 95.98
N GLU A 208 -53.80 111.34 96.99
CA GLU A 208 -52.42 110.91 96.80
C GLU A 208 -52.35 109.50 96.20
N ASN A 209 -53.16 108.55 96.69
CA ASN A 209 -53.24 107.20 96.13
C ASN A 209 -53.77 107.20 94.68
N LEU A 210 -54.74 108.06 94.36
CA LEU A 210 -55.22 108.23 92.99
C LEU A 210 -54.10 108.80 92.09
N HIS A 211 -53.34 109.78 92.59
CA HIS A 211 -52.20 110.36 91.88
C HIS A 211 -51.06 109.35 91.66
N THR A 212 -50.76 108.48 92.62
CA THR A 212 -49.77 107.40 92.44
C THR A 212 -50.24 106.38 91.41
N ASN A 213 -51.52 105.99 91.44
CA ASN A 213 -52.10 105.08 90.46
C ASN A 213 -52.11 105.68 89.05
N ILE A 214 -52.51 106.95 88.90
CA ILE A 214 -52.46 107.67 87.63
C ILE A 214 -51.02 107.76 87.12
N ARG A 215 -50.04 108.02 87.99
CA ARG A 215 -48.62 108.07 87.63
C ARG A 215 -48.11 106.70 87.17
N GLN A 216 -48.48 105.63 87.86
CA GLN A 216 -48.14 104.26 87.49
C GLN A 216 -48.75 103.89 86.13
N LEU A 217 -50.07 104.08 85.96
CA LEU A 217 -50.76 103.87 84.68
C LEU A 217 -50.14 104.69 83.55
N THR A 218 -49.79 105.95 83.81
CA THR A 218 -49.09 106.79 82.83
C THR A 218 -47.75 106.18 82.46
N SER A 219 -46.96 105.72 83.43
CA SER A 219 -45.67 105.07 83.17
C SER A 219 -45.82 103.76 82.37
N GLU A 220 -46.82 102.95 82.68
CA GLU A 220 -47.14 101.70 81.96
C GLU A 220 -47.60 101.98 80.53
N VAL A 221 -48.47 102.97 80.33
CA VAL A 221 -48.90 103.43 78.99
C VAL A 221 -47.70 103.94 78.20
N THR A 222 -46.78 104.67 78.83
CA THR A 222 -45.56 105.16 78.17
C THR A 222 -44.64 103.99 77.78
N ALA A 223 -44.48 103.00 78.64
CA ALA A 223 -43.72 101.78 78.37
C ALA A 223 -44.36 100.92 77.27
N LEU A 224 -45.69 100.79 77.25
CA LEU A 224 -46.43 100.09 76.20
C LEU A 224 -46.33 100.80 74.85
N LYS A 225 -46.38 102.15 74.83
CA LYS A 225 -46.14 102.94 73.61
C LYS A 225 -44.71 102.71 73.09
N ALA A 226 -43.71 102.67 73.97
CA ALA A 226 -42.33 102.37 73.57
C ALA A 226 -42.19 100.95 72.99
N LYS A 227 -42.77 99.92 73.65
CA LYS A 227 -42.79 98.54 73.15
C LYS A 227 -43.54 98.38 71.83
N LEU A 228 -44.61 99.13 71.62
CA LEU A 228 -45.36 99.14 70.37
C LEU A 228 -44.50 99.72 69.23
N LEU A 229 -43.79 100.83 69.50
CA LEU A 229 -42.86 101.42 68.53
C LEU A 229 -41.71 100.47 68.20
N GLU A 230 -41.17 99.75 69.18
CA GLU A 230 -40.12 98.75 68.97
C GLU A 230 -40.62 97.55 68.15
N THR A 231 -41.79 97.01 68.48
CA THR A 231 -42.45 95.96 67.70
C THR A 231 -42.70 96.41 66.25
N GLN A 232 -43.11 97.67 66.05
CA GLN A 232 -43.30 98.23 64.71
C GLN A 232 -41.98 98.32 63.92
N LYS A 233 -40.87 98.67 64.58
CA LYS A 233 -39.54 98.66 63.95
C LYS A 233 -39.13 97.24 63.55
N VAL A 234 -39.30 96.27 64.44
CA VAL A 234 -38.99 94.85 64.15
C VAL A 234 -39.84 94.34 62.99
N LYS A 235 -41.14 94.67 62.96
CA LYS A 235 -42.04 94.33 61.85
C LYS A 235 -41.52 94.90 60.52
N ASN A 236 -41.15 96.19 60.49
CA ASN A 236 -40.65 96.83 59.27
C ASN A 236 -39.33 96.19 58.80
N ILE A 237 -38.40 95.87 59.72
CA ILE A 237 -37.14 95.19 59.40
C ILE A 237 -37.42 93.79 58.84
N LEU A 238 -38.31 93.03 59.48
CA LEU A 238 -38.66 91.68 59.07
C LEU A 238 -39.33 91.68 57.69
N GLU A 239 -40.26 92.61 57.43
CA GLU A 239 -40.88 92.79 56.11
C GLU A 239 -39.87 93.15 55.03
N SER A 240 -38.92 94.06 55.33
CA SER A 240 -37.84 94.42 54.41
C SER A 240 -36.93 93.22 54.11
N THR A 241 -36.50 92.50 55.16
CA THR A 241 -35.64 91.32 55.04
C THR A 241 -36.33 90.21 54.27
N HIS A 242 -37.62 89.97 54.53
CA HIS A 242 -38.40 88.98 53.80
C HIS A 242 -38.53 89.34 52.32
N LYS A 243 -38.83 90.61 51.98
CA LYS A 243 -38.87 91.10 50.59
C LYS A 243 -37.52 90.90 49.89
N GLU A 244 -36.42 91.21 50.57
CA GLU A 244 -35.08 91.00 50.02
C GLU A 244 -34.79 89.52 49.77
N ASN A 245 -35.06 88.65 50.75
CA ASN A 245 -34.87 87.21 50.61
C ASN A 245 -35.69 86.64 49.45
N VAL A 246 -36.98 87.01 49.35
CA VAL A 246 -37.84 86.60 48.23
C VAL A 246 -37.28 87.08 46.89
N GLN A 247 -36.79 88.32 46.82
CA GLN A 247 -36.18 88.85 45.60
C GLN A 247 -34.87 88.13 45.25
N GLN A 248 -34.02 87.80 46.22
CA GLN A 248 -32.81 87.02 46.00
C GLN A 248 -33.13 85.60 45.50
N TYR A 249 -34.12 84.93 46.09
CA TYR A 249 -34.58 83.62 45.59
C TYR A 249 -35.14 83.71 44.17
N LYS A 250 -35.97 84.72 43.88
CA LYS A 250 -36.49 84.98 42.54
C LYS A 250 -35.36 85.18 41.53
N ASN A 251 -34.34 85.97 41.88
CA ASN A 251 -33.18 86.21 41.01
C ASN A 251 -32.39 84.91 40.77
N LYS A 252 -32.09 84.13 41.83
CA LYS A 252 -31.39 82.84 41.71
C LYS A 252 -32.15 81.84 40.85
N VAL A 253 -33.47 81.73 41.04
CA VAL A 253 -34.31 80.85 40.21
C VAL A 253 -34.32 81.31 38.76
N SER A 254 -34.43 82.62 38.50
CA SER A 254 -34.37 83.17 37.14
C SER A 254 -33.04 82.90 36.46
N GLU A 255 -31.92 83.04 37.17
CA GLU A 255 -30.58 82.76 36.66
C GLU A 255 -30.41 81.27 36.30
N GLN A 256 -30.82 80.38 37.21
CA GLN A 256 -30.79 78.93 36.96
C GLN A 256 -31.69 78.55 35.78
N PHE A 257 -32.87 79.15 35.67
CA PHE A 257 -33.78 78.92 34.54
C PHE A 257 -33.15 79.38 33.22
N SER A 258 -32.51 80.56 33.19
CA SER A 258 -31.80 81.04 32.01
C SER A 258 -30.62 80.12 31.63
N LYS A 259 -29.88 79.61 32.60
CA LYS A 259 -28.78 78.67 32.38
C LYS A 259 -29.27 77.35 31.78
N LEU A 260 -30.32 76.77 32.36
CA LEU A 260 -30.94 75.53 31.85
C LEU A 260 -31.51 75.74 30.45
N LYS A 261 -32.16 76.88 30.19
CA LYS A 261 -32.68 77.22 28.86
C LYS A 261 -31.56 77.33 27.82
N PHE A 262 -30.43 77.95 28.17
CA PHE A 262 -29.27 78.03 27.28
C PHE A 262 -28.67 76.65 26.99
N GLN A 263 -28.48 75.82 28.03
CA GLN A 263 -27.96 74.46 27.87
C GLN A 263 -28.87 73.57 27.02
N LEU A 264 -30.19 73.70 27.18
CA LEU A 264 -31.15 72.99 26.35
C LEU A 264 -31.02 73.41 24.88
N HIS A 265 -30.95 74.71 24.62
CA HIS A 265 -30.80 75.22 23.26
C HIS A 265 -29.49 74.78 22.60
N GLU A 266 -28.38 74.79 23.35
CA GLU A 266 -27.09 74.28 22.85
C GLU A 266 -27.17 72.78 22.50
N ALA A 267 -27.86 71.99 23.32
CA ALA A 267 -28.09 70.57 23.05
C ALA A 267 -28.98 70.35 21.81
N GLU A 268 -30.02 71.17 21.62
CA GLU A 268 -30.88 71.15 20.43
C GLU A 268 -30.07 71.43 19.16
N CYS A 269 -29.24 72.49 19.16
CA CYS A 269 -28.37 72.80 18.02
C CYS A 269 -27.36 71.67 17.72
N LYS A 270 -26.78 71.05 18.76
CA LYS A 270 -25.88 69.90 18.58
C LYS A 270 -26.61 68.70 17.97
N ASN A 271 -27.83 68.41 18.44
CA ASN A 271 -28.65 67.33 17.90
C ASN A 271 -29.05 67.59 16.44
N GLU A 272 -29.43 68.82 16.09
CA GLU A 272 -29.74 69.20 14.71
C GLU A 272 -28.51 69.00 13.80
N ASN A 273 -27.32 69.43 14.25
CA ASN A 273 -26.09 69.21 13.51
C ASN A 273 -25.75 67.72 13.33
N LEU A 274 -25.91 66.91 14.38
CA LEU A 274 -25.73 65.45 14.29
C LEU A 274 -26.73 64.82 13.34
N ASN A 275 -27.99 65.27 13.34
CA ASN A 275 -29.03 64.76 12.46
C ASN A 275 -28.73 65.10 11.00
N ASN A 276 -28.23 66.31 10.72
CA ASN A 276 -27.80 66.71 9.38
C ASN A 276 -26.61 65.86 8.90
N ASN A 277 -25.62 65.62 9.77
CA ASN A 277 -24.50 64.74 9.43
C ASN A 277 -24.94 63.30 9.17
N LEU A 278 -25.88 62.77 9.96
CA LEU A 278 -26.46 61.44 9.76
C LEU A 278 -27.18 61.37 8.41
N LEU A 279 -27.95 62.40 8.06
CA LEU A 279 -28.62 62.48 6.76
C LEU A 279 -27.61 62.48 5.60
N THR A 280 -26.53 63.26 5.70
CA THR A 280 -25.46 63.26 4.68
C THR A 280 -24.79 61.90 4.56
N MET A 281 -24.41 61.26 5.67
CA MET A 281 -23.83 59.92 5.65
C MET A 281 -24.78 58.87 5.06
N SER A 282 -26.08 58.97 5.36
CA SER A 282 -27.11 58.10 4.78
C SER A 282 -27.17 58.26 3.26
N GLN A 283 -27.16 59.49 2.75
CA GLN A 283 -27.18 59.77 1.31
C GLN A 283 -25.91 59.27 0.61
N GLU A 284 -24.74 59.41 1.24
CA GLU A 284 -23.49 58.86 0.72
C GLU A 284 -23.51 57.33 0.67
N LEU A 285 -24.05 56.67 1.71
CA LEU A 285 -24.21 55.23 1.73
C LEU A 285 -25.16 54.75 0.63
N ASP A 286 -26.31 55.41 0.44
CA ASP A 286 -27.27 55.06 -0.62
C ASP A 286 -26.63 55.20 -2.00
N LYS A 287 -25.81 56.23 -2.22
CA LYS A 287 -25.05 56.40 -3.47
C LYS A 287 -24.03 55.27 -3.67
N ILE A 288 -23.26 54.92 -2.64
CA ILE A 288 -22.29 53.81 -2.72
C ILE A 288 -23.01 52.49 -3.03
N ILE A 289 -24.14 52.24 -2.37
CA ILE A 289 -24.96 51.04 -2.61
C ILE A 289 -25.42 51.00 -4.06
N HIS A 290 -25.95 52.10 -4.58
CA HIS A 290 -26.39 52.21 -5.97
C HIS A 290 -25.25 51.98 -6.97
N ASP A 291 -24.12 52.68 -6.81
CA ASP A 291 -22.95 52.55 -7.69
C ASP A 291 -22.41 51.10 -7.70
N LYS A 292 -22.41 50.44 -6.54
CA LYS A 292 -22.00 49.03 -6.43
C LYS A 292 -23.00 48.06 -7.05
N GLU A 293 -24.29 48.32 -6.93
CA GLU A 293 -25.33 47.52 -7.57
C GLU A 293 -25.22 47.61 -9.11
N GLU A 294 -24.93 48.79 -9.66
CA GLU A 294 -24.67 48.96 -11.11
C GLU A 294 -23.41 48.24 -11.58
N GLU A 295 -22.33 48.30 -10.80
CA GLU A 295 -21.08 47.56 -11.07
C GLU A 295 -21.34 46.04 -11.10
N ILE A 296 -22.04 45.52 -10.08
CA ILE A 296 -22.44 44.10 -9.99
C ILE A 296 -23.30 43.71 -11.20
N ASN A 297 -24.28 44.51 -11.58
CA ASN A 297 -25.15 44.23 -12.71
C ASN A 297 -24.39 44.23 -14.05
N THR A 298 -23.42 45.12 -14.21
CA THR A 298 -22.53 45.16 -15.39
C THR A 298 -21.66 43.90 -15.47
N ILE A 299 -21.03 43.51 -14.36
CA ILE A 299 -20.21 42.28 -14.29
C ILE A 299 -21.07 41.04 -14.55
N LYS A 300 -22.26 40.97 -13.96
CA LYS A 300 -23.22 39.89 -14.14
C LYS A 300 -23.62 39.75 -15.62
N LYS A 301 -23.91 40.86 -16.30
CA LYS A 301 -24.22 40.87 -17.73
C LYS A 301 -23.05 40.35 -18.57
N GLN A 302 -21.83 40.85 -18.34
CA GLN A 302 -20.64 40.37 -19.05
C GLN A 302 -20.37 38.87 -18.83
N CYS A 303 -20.56 38.38 -17.60
CA CYS A 303 -20.40 36.97 -17.29
C CYS A 303 -21.44 36.11 -18.02
N MET A 304 -22.70 36.56 -18.07
CA MET A 304 -23.77 35.90 -18.81
C MET A 304 -23.48 35.86 -20.31
N ASP A 305 -23.04 36.98 -20.90
CA ASP A 305 -22.71 37.06 -22.32
C ASP A 305 -21.53 36.13 -22.69
N LYS A 306 -20.50 36.03 -21.82
CA LYS A 306 -19.38 35.11 -22.00
C LYS A 306 -19.80 33.65 -21.89
N LEU A 307 -20.66 33.32 -20.93
CA LEU A 307 -21.20 31.97 -20.75
C LEU A 307 -22.07 31.55 -21.94
N GLU A 308 -22.89 32.48 -22.45
CA GLU A 308 -23.70 32.30 -23.64
C GLU A 308 -22.84 32.05 -24.88
N SER A 309 -21.80 32.88 -25.10
CA SER A 309 -20.87 32.71 -26.22
C SER A 309 -20.15 31.37 -26.17
N MET A 310 -19.69 30.95 -25.00
CA MET A 310 -19.04 29.66 -24.81
C MET A 310 -20.01 28.49 -25.06
N ARG A 311 -21.27 28.61 -24.60
CA ARG A 311 -22.32 27.62 -24.89
C ARG A 311 -22.55 27.46 -26.39
N GLN A 312 -22.64 28.57 -27.13
CA GLN A 312 -22.81 28.55 -28.57
C GLN A 312 -21.62 27.91 -29.30
N GLN A 313 -20.38 28.16 -28.84
CA GLN A 313 -19.19 27.50 -29.39
C GLN A 313 -19.22 25.99 -29.19
N TYR A 314 -19.60 25.52 -27.99
CA TYR A 314 -19.74 24.09 -27.73
C TYR A 314 -20.85 23.44 -28.57
N GLU A 315 -21.98 24.11 -28.74
CA GLU A 315 -23.08 23.64 -29.59
C GLU A 315 -22.64 23.45 -31.05
N VAL A 316 -21.87 24.40 -31.60
CA VAL A 316 -21.30 24.29 -32.95
C VAL A 316 -20.31 23.12 -33.03
N LEU A 317 -19.43 22.98 -32.03
CA LEU A 317 -18.47 21.89 -31.98
C LEU A 317 -19.17 20.51 -31.92
N LEU A 318 -20.24 20.41 -31.13
CA LEU A 318 -21.04 19.19 -31.01
C LEU A 318 -21.62 18.78 -32.38
N LYS A 319 -22.25 19.73 -33.09
CA LYS A 319 -22.80 19.49 -34.44
C LYS A 319 -21.74 19.05 -35.45
N VAL A 320 -20.54 19.65 -35.40
CA VAL A 320 -19.43 19.24 -36.25
C VAL A 320 -19.00 17.81 -35.93
N LYS A 321 -18.93 17.44 -34.65
CA LYS A 321 -18.58 16.09 -34.22
C LYS A 321 -19.64 15.06 -34.59
N ASP A 322 -20.91 15.41 -34.48
CA ASP A 322 -22.01 14.54 -34.91
C ASP A 322 -21.95 14.27 -36.43
N LEU A 323 -21.66 15.30 -37.23
CA LEU A 323 -21.45 15.14 -38.68
C LEU A 323 -20.23 14.25 -38.97
N GLU A 324 -19.11 14.43 -38.28
CA GLU A 324 -17.92 13.60 -38.42
C GLU A 324 -18.22 12.12 -38.08
N ILE A 325 -18.91 11.87 -36.96
CA ILE A 325 -19.32 10.52 -36.56
C ILE A 325 -20.21 9.89 -37.63
N ASN A 326 -21.21 10.61 -38.14
CA ASN A 326 -22.09 10.12 -39.19
C ASN A 326 -21.31 9.75 -40.46
N THR A 327 -20.36 10.59 -40.90
CA THR A 327 -19.52 10.27 -42.06
C THR A 327 -18.64 9.04 -41.86
N GLN A 328 -18.14 8.81 -40.64
CA GLN A 328 -17.36 7.61 -40.31
C GLN A 328 -18.25 6.36 -40.32
N VAL A 329 -19.47 6.46 -39.79
CA VAL A 329 -20.45 5.36 -39.81
C VAL A 329 -20.79 4.97 -41.26
N ASP A 330 -21.02 5.94 -42.14
CA ASP A 330 -21.28 5.68 -43.56
C ASP A 330 -20.10 4.99 -44.25
N LEU A 331 -18.86 5.40 -43.94
CA LEU A 331 -17.65 4.78 -44.47
C LEU A 331 -17.47 3.33 -43.99
N ILE A 332 -17.74 3.06 -42.72
CA ILE A 332 -17.71 1.70 -42.14
C ILE A 332 -18.74 0.82 -42.87
N HIS A 333 -19.97 1.29 -43.00
CA HIS A 333 -21.02 0.55 -43.70
C HIS A 333 -20.64 0.25 -45.17
N GLN A 334 -20.01 1.21 -45.86
CA GLN A 334 -19.51 0.99 -47.22
C GLN A 334 -18.43 -0.10 -47.25
N LYS A 335 -17.52 -0.12 -46.27
CA LYS A 335 -16.45 -1.13 -46.17
C LYS A 335 -17.00 -2.52 -45.85
N ASP A 336 -17.99 -2.62 -44.98
CA ASP A 336 -18.65 -3.88 -44.66
C ASP A 336 -19.36 -4.46 -45.89
N LEU A 337 -20.02 -3.62 -46.70
CA LEU A 337 -20.59 -4.03 -47.98
C LEU A 337 -19.53 -4.52 -48.98
N GLU A 338 -18.36 -3.87 -49.03
CA GLU A 338 -17.24 -4.28 -49.90
C GLU A 338 -16.65 -5.62 -49.46
N LEU A 339 -16.50 -5.82 -48.14
CA LEU A 339 -16.02 -7.07 -47.56
C LEU A 339 -17.00 -8.21 -47.81
N SER A 340 -18.30 -7.99 -47.59
CA SER A 340 -19.34 -8.99 -47.85
C SER A 340 -19.33 -9.47 -49.31
N LYS A 341 -19.16 -8.55 -50.28
CA LYS A 341 -19.00 -8.91 -51.69
C LYS A 341 -17.75 -9.75 -51.96
N LYS A 342 -16.62 -9.40 -51.35
CA LYS A 342 -15.37 -10.16 -51.47
C LYS A 342 -15.51 -11.55 -50.86
N ASP A 343 -16.21 -11.68 -49.74
CA ASP A 343 -16.49 -12.96 -49.10
C ASP A 343 -17.41 -13.83 -49.97
N GLU A 344 -18.45 -13.26 -50.57
CA GLU A 344 -19.29 -13.98 -51.53
C GLU A 344 -18.49 -14.47 -52.75
N GLU A 345 -17.60 -13.64 -53.30
CA GLU A 345 -16.73 -14.02 -54.42
C GLU A 345 -15.72 -15.11 -54.01
N GLY A 346 -15.12 -14.96 -52.82
CA GLY A 346 -14.23 -15.96 -52.22
C GLY A 346 -14.92 -17.30 -51.99
N ASN A 347 -16.17 -17.27 -51.50
CA ASN A 347 -16.99 -18.45 -51.30
C ASN A 347 -17.31 -19.16 -52.63
N LYS A 348 -17.71 -18.42 -53.67
CA LYS A 348 -17.93 -19.00 -55.02
C LYS A 348 -16.68 -19.68 -55.57
N LYS A 349 -15.51 -19.06 -55.40
CA LYS A 349 -14.23 -19.64 -55.83
C LYS A 349 -13.88 -20.90 -55.03
N THR A 350 -14.12 -20.87 -53.72
CA THR A 350 -13.90 -22.01 -52.82
C THR A 350 -14.81 -23.17 -53.16
N GLU A 351 -16.08 -22.91 -53.46
CA GLU A 351 -17.06 -23.91 -53.90
C GLU A 351 -16.63 -24.55 -55.23
N LEU A 352 -16.19 -23.75 -56.21
CA LEU A 352 -15.69 -24.26 -57.49
C LEU A 352 -14.47 -25.19 -57.30
N LEU A 353 -13.50 -24.78 -56.47
CA LEU A 353 -12.34 -25.61 -56.16
C LEU A 353 -12.73 -26.88 -55.41
N THR A 354 -13.67 -26.79 -54.46
CA THR A 354 -14.18 -27.94 -53.71
C THR A 354 -14.82 -28.96 -54.65
N ASN A 355 -15.63 -28.49 -55.61
CA ASN A 355 -16.25 -29.37 -56.61
C ASN A 355 -15.21 -30.04 -57.51
N LYS A 356 -14.16 -29.31 -57.91
CA LYS A 356 -13.05 -29.87 -58.69
C LYS A 356 -12.25 -30.93 -57.92
N ILE A 357 -12.00 -30.71 -56.62
CA ILE A 357 -11.34 -31.70 -55.75
C ILE A 357 -12.19 -32.98 -55.70
N LYS A 358 -13.50 -32.86 -55.44
CA LYS A 358 -14.41 -34.02 -55.43
C LYS A 358 -14.39 -34.79 -56.75
N GLU A 359 -14.34 -34.09 -57.88
CA GLU A 359 -14.25 -34.75 -59.20
C GLU A 359 -12.93 -35.54 -59.35
N MET A 360 -11.80 -34.97 -58.93
CA MET A 360 -10.52 -35.66 -58.97
C MET A 360 -10.45 -36.85 -58.00
N GLU A 361 -11.05 -36.72 -56.81
CA GLU A 361 -11.16 -37.82 -55.85
C GLU A 361 -11.94 -38.99 -56.44
N ILE A 362 -13.07 -38.74 -57.11
CA ILE A 362 -13.85 -39.79 -57.79
C ILE A 362 -13.03 -40.47 -58.90
N LYS A 363 -12.31 -39.70 -59.71
CA LYS A 363 -11.44 -40.25 -60.77
C LYS A 363 -10.33 -41.12 -60.20
N LEU A 364 -9.66 -40.65 -59.15
CA LEU A 364 -8.59 -41.40 -58.48
C LEU A 364 -9.10 -42.71 -57.87
N GLU A 365 -10.29 -42.68 -57.26
CA GLU A 365 -10.94 -43.88 -56.71
C GLU A 365 -11.26 -44.89 -57.81
N THR A 366 -11.72 -44.45 -58.99
CA THR A 366 -11.96 -45.34 -60.13
C THR A 366 -10.68 -45.96 -60.68
N GLU A 367 -9.61 -45.16 -60.84
CA GLU A 367 -8.31 -45.67 -61.31
C GLU A 367 -7.70 -46.65 -60.31
N THR A 368 -7.82 -46.39 -59.01
CA THR A 368 -7.32 -47.28 -57.96
C THR A 368 -8.02 -48.65 -58.03
N LYS A 369 -9.34 -48.68 -58.25
CA LYS A 369 -10.08 -49.93 -58.43
C LYS A 369 -9.66 -50.71 -59.67
N ASP A 370 -9.39 -50.01 -60.77
CA ASP A 370 -8.91 -50.63 -62.01
C ASP A 370 -7.49 -51.19 -61.85
N ASP A 371 -6.62 -50.48 -61.15
CA ASP A 371 -5.26 -50.93 -60.85
C ASP A 371 -5.27 -52.15 -59.91
N ASP A 372 -6.12 -52.16 -58.87
CA ASP A 372 -6.29 -53.33 -57.99
C ASP A 372 -6.82 -54.54 -58.77
N LYS A 373 -7.73 -54.34 -59.72
CA LYS A 373 -8.20 -55.40 -60.62
C LYS A 373 -7.08 -55.93 -61.51
N LEU A 374 -6.25 -55.06 -62.06
CA LEU A 374 -5.08 -55.45 -62.85
C LEU A 374 -4.05 -56.21 -62.01
N ARG A 375 -3.76 -55.76 -60.78
CA ARG A 375 -2.88 -56.47 -59.83
C ARG A 375 -3.42 -57.87 -59.52
N ALA A 376 -4.73 -58.02 -59.30
CA ALA A 376 -5.35 -59.31 -59.07
C ALA A 376 -5.17 -60.24 -60.27
N MET A 377 -5.44 -59.77 -61.50
CA MET A 377 -5.23 -60.54 -62.72
C MET A 377 -3.76 -60.96 -62.92
N LEU A 378 -2.81 -60.06 -62.64
CA LEU A 378 -1.38 -60.35 -62.74
C LEU A 378 -0.94 -61.40 -61.71
N THR A 379 -1.50 -61.33 -60.50
CA THR A 379 -1.22 -62.29 -59.42
C THR A 379 -1.72 -63.68 -59.78
N ASP A 380 -2.94 -63.78 -60.34
CA ASP A 380 -3.50 -65.03 -60.85
C ASP A 380 -2.65 -65.62 -61.99
N GLN A 381 -2.25 -64.79 -62.96
CA GLN A 381 -1.36 -65.25 -64.04
C GLN A 381 -0.01 -65.75 -63.52
N ASN A 382 0.58 -65.05 -62.56
CA ASN A 382 1.82 -65.49 -61.91
C ASN A 382 1.63 -66.81 -61.14
N ALA A 383 0.48 -67.03 -60.51
CA ALA A 383 0.16 -68.29 -59.83
C ALA A 383 0.05 -69.45 -60.82
N ILE A 384 -0.65 -69.25 -61.94
CA ILE A 384 -0.78 -70.25 -63.02
C ILE A 384 0.60 -70.58 -63.61
N MET A 385 1.41 -69.56 -63.91
CA MET A 385 2.76 -69.78 -64.44
C MET A 385 3.63 -70.58 -63.47
N ARG A 386 3.62 -70.26 -62.17
CA ARG A 386 4.36 -71.03 -61.16
C ARG A 386 3.93 -72.50 -61.14
N GLN A 387 2.62 -72.75 -61.19
CA GLN A 387 2.08 -74.10 -61.22
C GLN A 387 2.55 -74.89 -62.46
N GLU A 388 2.54 -74.28 -63.65
CA GLU A 388 3.06 -74.91 -64.87
C GLU A 388 4.58 -75.14 -64.80
N PHE A 389 5.35 -74.19 -64.25
CA PHE A 389 6.79 -74.39 -64.04
C PHE A 389 7.09 -75.54 -63.08
N ASP A 390 6.34 -75.65 -61.98
CA ASP A 390 6.51 -76.74 -61.01
C ASP A 390 6.12 -78.10 -61.62
N LYS A 391 5.11 -78.13 -62.50
CA LYS A 391 4.74 -79.31 -63.29
C LYS A 391 5.86 -79.71 -64.26
N ILE A 392 6.38 -78.78 -65.06
CA ILE A 392 7.49 -79.03 -65.99
C ILE A 392 8.74 -79.52 -65.23
N ARG A 393 9.05 -78.90 -64.08
CA ARG A 393 10.18 -79.34 -63.23
C ARG A 393 10.02 -80.79 -62.78
N SER A 394 8.83 -81.15 -62.30
CA SER A 394 8.51 -82.51 -61.85
C SER A 394 8.62 -83.54 -62.97
N GLU A 395 8.13 -83.21 -64.17
CA GLU A 395 8.24 -84.07 -65.36
C GLU A 395 9.71 -84.23 -65.81
N MET A 396 10.49 -83.15 -65.78
CA MET A 396 11.91 -83.17 -66.13
C MET A 396 12.74 -84.01 -65.15
N GLU A 397 12.48 -83.90 -63.85
CA GLU A 397 13.10 -84.72 -62.82
C GLU A 397 12.79 -86.21 -63.01
N LEU A 398 11.53 -86.56 -63.32
CA LEU A 398 11.11 -87.92 -63.61
C LEU A 398 11.85 -88.51 -64.83
N VAL A 399 11.96 -87.73 -65.92
CA VAL A 399 12.69 -88.15 -67.14
C VAL A 399 14.17 -88.32 -66.86
N SER A 400 14.79 -87.36 -66.15
CA SER A 400 16.20 -87.43 -65.77
C SER A 400 16.49 -88.64 -64.88
N GLN A 401 15.60 -88.95 -63.93
CA GLN A 401 15.72 -90.12 -63.05
C GLN A 401 15.65 -91.43 -63.85
N ASN A 402 14.66 -91.58 -64.73
CA ASN A 402 14.55 -92.74 -65.62
C ASN A 402 15.78 -92.91 -66.52
N GLN A 403 16.32 -91.82 -67.06
CA GLN A 403 17.52 -91.86 -67.89
C GLN A 403 18.76 -92.27 -67.09
N ASN A 404 18.89 -91.76 -65.85
CA ASN A 404 20.00 -92.11 -64.97
C ASN A 404 19.95 -93.59 -64.53
N GLU A 405 18.77 -94.11 -64.19
CA GLU A 405 18.58 -95.54 -63.88
C GLU A 405 18.97 -96.44 -65.07
N ASN A 406 18.60 -96.03 -66.29
CA ASN A 406 18.97 -96.73 -67.51
C ASN A 406 20.51 -96.71 -67.73
N LEU A 407 21.16 -95.56 -67.54
CA LEU A 407 22.62 -95.45 -67.61
C LEU A 407 23.34 -96.29 -66.56
N VAL A 408 22.85 -96.31 -65.32
CA VAL A 408 23.39 -97.17 -64.24
C VAL A 408 23.26 -98.65 -64.62
N SER A 409 22.13 -99.07 -65.19
CA SER A 409 21.95 -100.45 -65.65
C SER A 409 22.94 -100.85 -66.77
N LYS A 410 23.21 -99.93 -67.71
CA LYS A 410 24.22 -100.08 -68.77
C LYS A 410 25.64 -100.11 -68.21
N MET A 411 25.94 -99.26 -67.23
CA MET A 411 27.23 -99.25 -66.54
C MET A 411 27.51 -100.58 -65.83
N ILE A 412 26.51 -101.16 -65.16
CA ILE A 412 26.62 -102.46 -64.49
C ILE A 412 26.90 -103.58 -65.49
N THR A 413 26.23 -103.58 -66.66
CA THR A 413 26.49 -104.56 -67.72
C THR A 413 27.88 -104.40 -68.33
N LEU A 414 28.33 -103.17 -68.58
CA LEU A 414 29.68 -102.88 -69.05
C LEU A 414 30.75 -103.33 -68.05
N LYS A 415 30.52 -103.11 -66.75
CA LYS A 415 31.43 -103.55 -65.69
C LYS A 415 31.57 -105.07 -65.67
N LYS A 416 30.48 -105.82 -65.91
CA LYS A 416 30.51 -107.29 -66.04
C LYS A 416 31.30 -107.76 -67.26
N THR A 417 31.20 -107.09 -68.41
CA THR A 417 31.96 -107.46 -69.62
C THR A 417 33.44 -107.12 -69.50
N ILE A 418 33.79 -105.97 -68.92
CA ILE A 418 35.18 -105.62 -68.61
C ILE A 418 35.80 -106.69 -67.70
N LEU A 419 35.08 -107.15 -66.68
CA LEU A 419 35.59 -108.18 -65.75
C LEU A 419 35.79 -109.54 -66.46
N LYS A 420 34.98 -109.87 -67.47
CA LYS A 420 35.18 -111.05 -68.33
C LYS A 420 36.41 -110.88 -69.25
N LEU A 421 36.61 -109.71 -69.84
CA LEU A 421 37.79 -109.36 -70.65
C LEU A 421 39.09 -109.40 -69.83
N GLN A 422 39.04 -108.93 -68.58
CA GLN A 422 40.19 -109.01 -67.68
C GLN A 422 40.59 -110.48 -67.44
N LYS A 423 39.61 -111.36 -67.15
CA LYS A 423 39.86 -112.80 -66.97
C LYS A 423 40.41 -113.49 -68.23
N SER A 424 39.97 -113.10 -69.43
CA SER A 424 40.52 -113.67 -70.66
C SER A 424 41.92 -113.15 -70.97
N LYS A 425 42.20 -111.87 -70.68
CA LYS A 425 43.54 -111.28 -70.77
C LYS A 425 44.53 -112.01 -69.85
N ASP A 426 44.17 -112.22 -68.59
CA ASP A 426 45.06 -112.89 -67.62
C ASP A 426 45.36 -114.34 -68.04
N LYS A 427 44.36 -115.04 -68.58
CA LYS A 427 44.54 -116.39 -69.15
C LYS A 427 45.49 -116.38 -70.36
N LEU A 428 45.33 -115.41 -71.26
CA LEU A 428 46.19 -115.26 -72.43
C LEU A 428 47.64 -114.89 -72.04
N ALA A 429 47.81 -114.02 -71.05
CA ALA A 429 49.12 -113.66 -70.50
C ALA A 429 49.84 -114.89 -69.94
N TYR A 430 49.14 -115.70 -69.14
CA TYR A 430 49.66 -116.97 -68.62
C TYR A 430 50.08 -117.94 -69.73
N ASP A 431 49.28 -118.08 -70.79
CA ASP A 431 49.61 -118.95 -71.93
C ASP A 431 50.85 -118.47 -72.71
N TYR A 432 51.02 -117.16 -72.89
CA TYR A 432 52.21 -116.59 -73.53
C TYR A 432 53.46 -116.71 -72.66
N GLU A 433 53.34 -116.48 -71.36
CA GLU A 433 54.45 -116.65 -70.42
C GLU A 433 54.95 -118.11 -70.41
N LYS A 434 54.02 -119.07 -70.47
CA LYS A 434 54.35 -120.50 -70.62
C LYS A 434 55.10 -120.79 -71.94
N LYS A 435 54.69 -120.17 -73.05
CA LYS A 435 55.38 -120.30 -74.35
C LYS A 435 56.77 -119.67 -74.34
N ILE A 436 56.92 -118.47 -73.78
CA ILE A 436 58.21 -117.78 -73.65
C ILE A 436 59.18 -118.61 -72.81
N ASN A 437 58.73 -119.16 -71.69
CA ASN A 437 59.56 -120.04 -70.86
C ASN A 437 59.96 -121.33 -71.58
N HIS A 438 59.10 -121.88 -72.44
CA HIS A 438 59.45 -123.03 -73.28
C HIS A 438 60.53 -122.67 -74.31
N ILE A 439 60.41 -121.52 -74.96
CA ILE A 439 61.40 -121.02 -75.93
C ILE A 439 62.75 -120.75 -75.22
N LEU A 440 62.72 -120.09 -74.06
CA LEU A 440 63.93 -119.81 -73.26
C LEU A 440 64.67 -121.10 -72.88
N LYS A 441 63.95 -122.13 -72.39
CA LYS A 441 64.56 -123.44 -72.10
C LYS A 441 65.17 -124.08 -73.35
N ASN A 442 64.52 -123.99 -74.50
CA ASN A 442 65.01 -124.58 -75.73
C ASN A 442 66.28 -123.86 -76.24
N LYS A 443 66.30 -122.53 -76.17
CA LYS A 443 67.48 -121.72 -76.53
C LYS A 443 68.64 -121.93 -75.57
N ASP A 444 68.39 -122.13 -74.27
CA ASP A 444 69.44 -122.44 -73.30
C ASP A 444 70.09 -123.82 -73.57
N LEU A 445 69.29 -124.81 -74.00
CA LEU A 445 69.80 -126.11 -74.46
C LEU A 445 70.62 -125.98 -75.76
N GLU A 446 70.18 -125.16 -76.70
CA GLU A 446 70.90 -124.88 -77.95
C GLU A 446 72.25 -124.20 -77.69
N ILE A 447 72.29 -123.21 -76.77
CA ILE A 447 73.53 -122.56 -76.34
C ILE A 447 74.48 -123.57 -75.69
N LYS A 448 73.99 -124.43 -74.80
CA LYS A 448 74.80 -125.49 -74.17
C LYS A 448 75.36 -126.48 -75.20
N SER A 449 74.58 -126.84 -76.21
CA SER A 449 75.02 -127.69 -77.33
C SER A 449 76.14 -127.04 -78.14
N LEU A 450 75.97 -125.78 -78.53
CA LEU A 450 76.97 -125.02 -79.28
C LEU A 450 78.26 -124.81 -78.47
N TYR A 451 78.15 -124.59 -77.16
CA TYR A 451 79.30 -124.46 -76.28
C TYR A 451 80.15 -125.75 -76.24
N ILE A 452 79.51 -126.92 -76.15
CA ILE A 452 80.20 -128.23 -76.20
C ILE A 452 80.88 -128.43 -77.56
N GLN A 453 80.21 -128.07 -78.65
CA GLN A 453 80.75 -128.21 -80.00
C GLN A 453 81.98 -127.32 -80.24
N PHE A 454 81.93 -126.07 -79.77
CA PHE A 454 83.06 -125.13 -79.84
C PHE A 454 84.24 -125.57 -78.97
N GLN A 455 83.96 -126.15 -77.80
CA GLN A 455 84.99 -126.72 -76.93
C GLN A 455 85.68 -127.93 -77.60
N GLY A 456 84.92 -128.79 -78.30
CA GLY A 456 85.45 -129.90 -79.10
C GLY A 456 86.37 -129.46 -80.24
N GLN A 457 85.95 -128.44 -81.01
CA GLN A 457 86.78 -127.88 -82.09
C GLN A 457 88.08 -127.24 -81.57
N LYS A 458 88.04 -126.60 -80.39
CA LYS A 458 89.23 -126.02 -79.75
C LYS A 458 90.24 -127.09 -79.34
N THR A 459 89.78 -128.24 -78.83
CA THR A 459 90.66 -129.36 -78.49
C THR A 459 91.30 -129.98 -79.73
N ASP A 460 90.54 -130.22 -80.80
CA ASP A 460 91.04 -130.86 -82.03
C ASP A 460 92.10 -130.01 -82.75
N LEU A 461 91.93 -128.69 -82.76
CA LEU A 461 92.90 -127.77 -83.35
C LEU A 461 94.23 -127.74 -82.55
N CYS A 462 94.15 -127.90 -81.23
CA CYS A 462 95.31 -127.92 -80.34
C CYS A 462 96.13 -129.21 -80.50
N THR A 463 95.47 -130.36 -80.70
CA THR A 463 96.13 -131.64 -81.00
C THR A 463 96.76 -131.66 -82.40
N SER A 464 96.11 -131.04 -83.39
CA SER A 464 96.64 -130.95 -84.77
C SER A 464 97.93 -130.10 -84.85
N LEU A 465 98.00 -128.98 -84.12
CA LEU A 465 99.16 -128.08 -84.19
C LEU A 465 100.40 -128.65 -83.47
N CYS A 466 100.19 -129.47 -82.43
CA CYS A 466 101.27 -130.13 -81.69
C CYS A 466 101.89 -131.30 -82.47
N SER A 467 101.12 -132.03 -83.31
CA SER A 467 101.68 -133.13 -84.11
C SER A 467 102.53 -132.64 -85.29
N GLU A 468 102.13 -131.53 -85.91
CA GLU A 468 102.82 -130.95 -87.07
C GLU A 468 104.21 -130.37 -86.69
N LYS A 469 104.29 -129.67 -85.54
CA LYS A 469 105.55 -129.17 -84.98
C LYS A 469 106.52 -130.27 -84.55
N GLN A 470 106.00 -131.44 -84.13
CA GLN A 470 106.82 -132.59 -83.74
C GLN A 470 107.42 -133.31 -84.96
N CYS A 471 106.72 -133.34 -86.09
CA CYS A 471 107.22 -133.91 -87.34
C CYS A 471 108.33 -133.06 -87.98
N GLU A 472 108.21 -131.73 -87.95
CA GLU A 472 109.26 -130.81 -88.44
C GLU A 472 110.57 -130.94 -87.62
N LEU A 473 110.45 -131.12 -86.31
CA LEU A 473 111.60 -131.30 -85.42
C LEU A 473 112.35 -132.61 -85.71
N ASN A 474 111.61 -133.71 -85.92
CA ASN A 474 112.21 -135.00 -86.25
C ASN A 474 112.94 -134.97 -87.60
N SER A 475 112.37 -134.30 -88.62
CA SER A 475 113.03 -134.15 -89.93
C SER A 475 114.35 -133.37 -89.87
N LEU A 476 114.46 -132.37 -89.00
CA LEU A 476 115.69 -131.61 -88.83
C LEU A 476 116.79 -132.43 -88.15
N VAL A 477 116.40 -133.22 -87.13
CA VAL A 477 117.28 -134.15 -86.42
C VAL A 477 117.85 -135.19 -87.38
N ASP A 478 117.00 -135.80 -88.21
CA ASP A 478 117.45 -136.79 -89.21
C ASP A 478 118.48 -136.20 -90.19
N SER A 479 118.28 -134.95 -90.64
CA SER A 479 119.22 -134.29 -91.57
C SER A 479 120.58 -133.95 -90.94
N LEU A 480 120.59 -133.66 -89.63
CA LEU A 480 121.81 -133.39 -88.87
C LEU A 480 122.57 -134.69 -88.59
N GLU A 481 121.84 -135.78 -88.32
CA GLU A 481 122.42 -137.11 -88.08
C GLU A 481 123.08 -137.68 -89.35
N GLU A 482 122.46 -137.50 -90.52
CA GLU A 482 123.04 -137.82 -91.83
C GLU A 482 124.33 -137.03 -92.12
N LYS A 483 124.32 -135.70 -91.86
CA LYS A 483 125.52 -134.87 -92.04
C LYS A 483 126.66 -135.26 -91.11
N TYR A 484 126.35 -135.63 -89.86
CA TYR A 484 127.36 -136.09 -88.91
C TYR A 484 127.96 -137.44 -89.33
N LYS A 485 127.12 -138.38 -89.80
CA LYS A 485 127.59 -139.67 -90.37
C LYS A 485 128.49 -139.45 -91.59
N LEU A 486 128.13 -138.55 -92.50
CA LEU A 486 128.95 -138.26 -93.68
C LEU A 486 130.31 -137.66 -93.30
N LEU A 487 130.33 -136.75 -92.33
CA LEU A 487 131.57 -136.15 -91.83
C LEU A 487 132.50 -137.22 -91.21
N LEU A 488 131.92 -138.16 -90.46
CA LEU A 488 132.63 -139.28 -89.85
C LEU A 488 133.26 -140.20 -90.91
N VAL A 489 132.49 -140.56 -91.94
CA VAL A 489 132.97 -141.37 -93.08
C VAL A 489 134.08 -140.65 -93.84
N THR A 490 134.00 -139.34 -93.99
CA THR A 490 135.04 -138.56 -94.69
C THR A 490 136.32 -138.47 -93.86
N ALA A 491 136.19 -138.32 -92.53
CA ALA A 491 137.32 -138.34 -91.61
C ALA A 491 138.01 -139.72 -91.61
N ASP A 492 137.24 -140.81 -91.57
CA ASP A 492 137.75 -142.19 -91.64
C ASP A 492 138.42 -142.48 -92.98
N ALA A 493 137.86 -142.04 -94.10
CA ALA A 493 138.48 -142.19 -95.42
C ALA A 493 139.81 -141.42 -95.53
N THR A 494 139.92 -140.26 -94.87
CA THR A 494 141.15 -139.45 -94.87
C THR A 494 142.22 -140.08 -93.96
N ALA A 495 141.82 -140.61 -92.81
CA ALA A 495 142.69 -141.37 -91.91
C ALA A 495 143.18 -142.67 -92.57
N GLU A 496 142.31 -143.39 -93.29
CA GLU A 496 142.67 -144.63 -93.99
C GLU A 496 143.59 -144.36 -95.19
N ASN A 497 143.41 -143.26 -95.91
CA ASN A 497 144.32 -142.85 -96.98
C ASN A 497 145.73 -142.49 -96.43
N GLN A 498 145.80 -141.85 -95.26
CA GLN A 498 147.07 -141.68 -94.56
C GLN A 498 147.66 -143.03 -94.12
N ARG A 499 146.83 -143.94 -93.59
CA ARG A 499 147.25 -145.30 -93.20
C ARG A 499 147.81 -146.07 -94.39
N GLN A 500 147.18 -146.00 -95.56
CA GLN A 500 147.70 -146.60 -96.79
C GLN A 500 149.01 -145.95 -97.26
N ASN A 501 149.17 -144.65 -97.11
CA ASN A 501 150.45 -143.99 -97.40
C ASN A 501 151.57 -144.45 -96.45
N TYR A 502 151.27 -144.63 -95.16
CA TYR A 502 152.22 -145.23 -94.21
C TYR A 502 152.53 -146.68 -94.55
N LEU A 503 151.53 -147.48 -94.93
CA LEU A 503 151.72 -148.88 -95.34
C LEU A 503 152.52 -149.01 -96.65
N LYS A 504 152.32 -148.14 -97.64
CA LYS A 504 153.19 -148.08 -98.83
C LYS A 504 154.63 -147.74 -98.47
N LYS A 505 154.83 -146.83 -97.51
CA LYS A 505 156.15 -146.46 -97.00
C LYS A 505 156.81 -147.62 -96.24
N ILE A 506 156.03 -148.36 -95.45
CA ILE A 506 156.45 -149.61 -94.80
C ILE A 506 156.82 -150.66 -95.84
N SER A 507 156.02 -150.84 -96.90
CA SER A 507 156.31 -151.80 -97.98
C SER A 507 157.59 -151.45 -98.74
N ILE A 508 157.89 -150.16 -98.94
CA ILE A 508 159.17 -149.72 -99.50
C ILE A 508 160.32 -150.03 -98.53
N LEU A 509 160.16 -149.70 -97.25
CA LEU A 509 161.16 -149.96 -96.20
C LEU A 509 161.37 -151.46 -95.95
N GLU A 510 160.36 -152.31 -96.09
CA GLU A 510 160.41 -153.78 -95.98
C GLU A 510 161.14 -154.42 -97.17
N ASN A 511 160.92 -153.89 -98.38
CA ASN A 511 161.61 -154.34 -99.59
C ASN A 511 163.10 -153.93 -99.57
N GLU A 512 163.39 -152.74 -99.04
CA GLU A 512 164.75 -152.30 -98.70
C GLU A 512 165.35 -153.16 -97.58
N LEU A 513 164.57 -153.50 -96.55
CA LEU A 513 165.00 -154.33 -95.41
C LEU A 513 165.31 -155.78 -95.75
N TYR A 514 164.86 -156.31 -96.88
CA TYR A 514 165.12 -157.72 -97.16
C TYR A 514 165.82 -158.01 -98.48
N GLN A 515 165.96 -157.05 -99.39
CA GLN A 515 167.18 -157.07 -100.21
C GLN A 515 168.45 -157.06 -99.31
N VAL A 516 168.36 -156.56 -98.06
CA VAL A 516 169.39 -156.70 -97.01
C VAL A 516 169.47 -158.12 -96.43
N LYS A 517 168.36 -158.85 -96.22
CA LYS A 517 168.39 -160.22 -95.68
C LYS A 517 168.46 -161.33 -96.77
N LYS A 518 168.28 -160.99 -98.07
CA LYS A 518 168.69 -161.78 -99.26
C LYS A 518 170.23 -161.78 -99.41
N ASN A 519 170.89 -160.79 -98.82
CA ASN A 519 172.35 -160.71 -98.71
C ASN A 519 172.90 -161.31 -97.39
N ILE A 520 172.02 -161.82 -96.52
CA ILE A 520 172.37 -162.48 -95.25
C ILE A 520 171.81 -163.91 -95.29
N ARG A 521 172.66 -164.88 -95.68
CA ARG A 521 172.55 -166.35 -95.48
C ARG A 521 171.76 -167.19 -96.52
N SER A 522 172.23 -167.75 -97.64
CA SER A 522 173.40 -167.67 -98.53
C SER A 522 174.84 -167.74 -97.98
N ASN A 523 175.04 -168.09 -96.71
CA ASN A 523 176.33 -168.42 -96.09
C ASN A 523 176.01 -168.92 -94.67
N ASP A 524 175.49 -170.15 -94.62
CA ASP A 524 175.84 -171.26 -93.70
C ASP A 524 174.79 -172.36 -93.80
#